data_AF-A0A967BM94-F1
#
_entry.id   AF-A0A967BM94-F1
#
_cell.length_a   1.000
_cell.length_b   1.000
_cell.length_c   1.000
_cell.angle_alpha   90.00
_cell.angle_beta   90.00
_cell.angle_gamma   90.00
#
_symmetry.space_group_name_H-M   'P 1'
#
loop_
_entity.id
_entity.type
_entity.pdbx_description
1 polymer ?
#
loop_
_entity_poly.entity_id
_entity_poly.type
_entity_poly.pdbx_seq_one_letter_code
_entity_poly.pdbx_strand_id
1 'polypeptide(L)'
;MNIKNNINFSSTKRLQIIDSATDLFVKFGVKRVTVEEICQSAEVSKMTFYKYFNNKTELAECIIFSILDDAQKEFDSIWNEIST
;
A
#
# COMPACT_ATOMS: atom_id res chain seq x y z
N MET A 1 20.87 2.07 3.62
CA MET A 1 20.70 0.62 3.85
C MET A 1 19.49 0.20 3.02
N ASN A 2 19.70 -0.67 2.03
CA ASN A 2 18.69 -1.07 1.05
C ASN A 2 17.62 -1.97 1.70
N ILE A 3 16.39 -1.50 1.80
CA ILE A 3 15.23 -2.33 2.15
C ILE A 3 14.47 -2.65 0.86
N LYS A 4 15.15 -3.36 -0.05
CA LYS A 4 14.46 -4.26 -0.97
C LYS A 4 14.82 -5.65 -0.51
N ASN A 5 13.89 -6.27 0.24
CA ASN A 5 13.62 -7.71 0.30
C ASN A 5 12.90 -8.03 1.61
N ASN A 6 11.58 -7.92 1.56
CA ASN A 6 10.73 -8.95 2.14
C ASN A 6 9.51 -9.06 1.24
N ILE A 7 9.62 -9.93 0.23
CA ILE A 7 8.47 -10.40 -0.55
C ILE A 7 7.60 -11.17 0.44
N ASN A 8 6.70 -10.45 1.10
CA ASN A 8 5.64 -11.05 1.87
C ASN A 8 4.55 -11.39 0.86
N PHE A 9 4.43 -12.67 0.47
CA PHE A 9 3.29 -13.14 -0.31
C PHE A 9 2.02 -13.04 0.55
N SER A 10 1.47 -11.84 0.66
CA SER A 10 0.30 -11.55 1.48
C SER A 10 -0.99 -11.90 0.71
N SER A 11 -1.26 -13.21 0.66
CA SER A 11 -2.53 -13.94 0.85
C SER A 11 -3.95 -13.36 0.60
N THR A 12 -4.18 -12.22 -0.07
CA THR A 12 -5.51 -11.94 -0.69
C THR A 12 -5.38 -11.02 -1.92
N LYS A 13 -6.34 -11.10 -2.85
CA LYS A 13 -6.42 -10.18 -4.01
C LYS A 13 -6.45 -8.70 -3.58
N ARG A 14 -6.99 -8.39 -2.39
CA ARG A 14 -6.98 -7.05 -1.79
C ARG A 14 -5.55 -6.56 -1.52
N LEU A 15 -4.72 -7.41 -0.92
CA LEU A 15 -3.34 -7.07 -0.57
C LEU A 15 -2.49 -6.90 -1.83
N GLN A 16 -2.67 -7.75 -2.84
CA GLN A 16 -2.02 -7.57 -4.16
C GLN A 16 -2.30 -6.21 -4.79
N ILE A 17 -3.54 -5.71 -4.66
CA ILE A 17 -3.93 -4.38 -5.14
C ILE A 17 -3.23 -3.28 -4.33
N ILE A 18 -3.18 -3.41 -3.00
CA ILE A 18 -2.52 -2.45 -2.09
C ILE A 18 -1.03 -2.35 -2.41
N ASP A 19 -0.34 -3.50 -2.52
CA ASP A 19 1.10 -3.53 -2.77
C ASP A 19 1.44 -2.90 -4.12
N SER A 20 0.72 -3.31 -5.17
CA SER A 20 0.91 -2.77 -6.53
C SER A 20 0.61 -1.28 -6.61
N ALA A 21 -0.46 -0.83 -5.95
CA ALA A 21 -0.81 0.58 -5.91
C ALA A 21 0.20 1.41 -5.13
N THR A 22 0.73 0.89 -4.03
CA THR A 22 1.78 1.53 -3.23
C THR A 22 3.01 1.81 -4.08
N ASP A 23 3.51 0.79 -4.79
CA ASP A 23 4.67 0.94 -5.69
C ASP A 23 4.43 1.97 -6.80
N LEU A 24 3.27 1.92 -7.44
CA LEU A 24 2.91 2.85 -8.51
C LEU A 24 2.73 4.28 -8.00
N PHE A 25 2.08 4.47 -6.84
CA PHE A 25 1.85 5.78 -6.25
C PHE A 25 3.15 6.43 -5.78
N VAL A 26 4.07 5.68 -5.17
CA VAL A 26 5.39 6.20 -4.77
C VAL A 26 6.19 6.62 -6.00
N LYS A 27 6.13 5.83 -7.08
CA LYS A 27 6.93 6.10 -8.28
C LYS A 27 6.40 7.23 -9.15
N PHE A 28 5.08 7.38 -9.26
CA PHE A 28 4.47 8.26 -10.26
C PHE A 28 3.44 9.26 -9.69
N GLY A 29 3.09 9.15 -8.41
CA GLY A 29 2.10 9.97 -7.75
C GLY A 29 0.65 9.50 -7.97
N VAL A 30 -0.18 9.65 -6.94
CA VAL A 30 -1.58 9.19 -6.90
C VAL A 30 -2.42 9.77 -8.06
N LYS A 31 -2.22 11.05 -8.39
CA LYS A 31 -3.00 11.72 -9.43
C LYS A 31 -2.83 11.06 -10.80
N ARG A 32 -1.59 10.70 -11.16
CA ARG A 32 -1.23 10.15 -12.48
C ARG A 32 -1.70 8.72 -12.66
N VAL A 33 -1.49 7.87 -11.66
CA VAL A 33 -1.71 6.42 -11.76
C VAL A 33 -3.18 6.11 -12.00
N THR A 34 -3.51 5.19 -12.90
CA THR A 34 -4.92 4.79 -13.17
C THR A 34 -5.29 3.48 -12.47
N VAL A 35 -6.59 3.22 -12.33
CA VAL A 35 -7.08 1.93 -11.78
C VAL A 35 -6.69 0.78 -12.70
N GLU A 36 -6.66 1.01 -14.01
CA GLU A 36 -6.22 0.06 -15.03
C GLU A 36 -4.78 -0.39 -14.81
N GLU A 37 -3.86 0.56 -14.59
CA GLU A 37 -2.45 0.26 -14.35
C GLU A 37 -2.25 -0.53 -13.06
N ILE A 38 -3.00 -0.18 -12.00
CA ILE A 38 -3.00 -0.92 -10.73
C ILE A 38 -3.50 -2.35 -10.96
N CYS A 39 -4.63 -2.52 -11.66
CA CYS A 39 -5.18 -3.84 -11.95
C CYS A 39 -4.22 -4.72 -12.76
N GLN A 40 -3.56 -4.13 -13.76
CA GLN A 40 -2.57 -4.82 -14.58
C GLN A 40 -1.36 -5.24 -13.76
N SER A 41 -0.83 -4.36 -12.92
CA SER A 41 0.31 -4.65 -12.05
C SER A 41 -0.01 -5.70 -10.98
N ALA A 42 -1.23 -5.68 -10.44
CA ALA A 42 -1.68 -6.60 -9.41
C ALA A 42 -2.18 -7.96 -9.96
N GLU A 43 -2.21 -8.13 -11.28
CA GLU A 43 -2.79 -9.30 -11.95
C GLU A 43 -4.23 -9.60 -11.49
N VAL A 44 -5.07 -8.57 -11.52
CA VAL A 44 -6.49 -8.64 -11.16
C VAL A 44 -7.38 -7.98 -12.21
N SER A 45 -8.66 -8.36 -12.23
CA SER A 45 -9.66 -7.68 -13.05
C SER A 45 -10.13 -6.38 -12.38
N LYS A 46 -10.69 -5.43 -13.15
CA LYS A 46 -11.38 -4.26 -12.59
C LYS A 46 -12.52 -4.66 -11.66
N MET A 47 -13.27 -5.73 -11.99
CA MET A 47 -14.33 -6.24 -11.13
C MET A 47 -13.79 -6.66 -9.77
N THR A 48 -12.60 -7.28 -9.74
CA THR A 48 -11.90 -7.65 -8.50
C THR A 48 -11.45 -6.40 -7.74
N PHE A 49 -10.92 -5.37 -8.42
CA PHE A 49 -10.58 -4.09 -7.78
C PHE A 49 -11.80 -3.47 -7.09
N TYR A 50 -12.89 -3.31 -7.84
CA TYR A 50 -14.12 -2.69 -7.34
C TYR A 50 -14.88 -3.54 -6.32
N LYS A 51 -14.52 -4.83 -6.15
CA LYS A 51 -14.98 -5.65 -5.02
C LYS A 51 -14.37 -5.21 -3.69
N TYR A 52 -13.17 -4.62 -3.70
CA TYR A 52 -12.44 -4.25 -2.49
C TYR A 52 -12.34 -2.74 -2.25
N PHE A 53 -12.37 -1.93 -3.30
CA PHE A 53 -12.23 -0.47 -3.23
C PHE A 53 -13.22 0.19 -4.18
N ASN A 54 -14.01 1.15 -3.71
CA ASN A 54 -14.98 1.86 -4.53
C ASN A 54 -14.30 2.75 -5.58
N ASN A 55 -13.10 3.26 -5.28
CA ASN A 55 -12.33 4.11 -6.18
C ASN A 55 -10.84 4.16 -5.78
N LYS A 56 -10.03 4.82 -6.63
CA LYS A 56 -8.58 5.01 -6.42
C LYS A 56 -8.26 5.85 -5.17
N THR A 57 -9.12 6.82 -4.83
CA THR A 57 -8.92 7.70 -3.68
C THR A 57 -9.04 6.92 -2.37
N GLU A 58 -10.06 6.08 -2.22
CA GLU A 58 -10.23 5.20 -1.05
C GLU A 58 -9.03 4.26 -0.88
N LEU A 59 -8.51 3.70 -1.98
CA LEU A 59 -7.30 2.89 -1.94
C LEU A 59 -6.09 3.70 -1.46
N ALA A 60 -5.92 4.93 -1.97
CA ALA A 60 -4.83 5.80 -1.56
C ALA A 60 -4.94 6.19 -0.07
N GLU A 61 -6.13 6.51 0.42
CA GLU A 61 -6.40 6.77 1.84
C GLU A 61 -6.05 5.56 2.71
N CYS A 62 -6.49 4.36 2.31
CA CYS A 62 -6.14 3.12 3.00
C CYS A 62 -4.63 2.91 3.12
N ILE A 63 -3.88 3.17 2.04
CA ILE A 63 -2.41 3.05 2.03
C ILE A 63 -1.78 4.10 2.95
N ILE A 64 -2.21 5.37 2.85
CA ILE A 64 -1.67 6.47 3.65
C ILE A 64 -1.89 6.22 5.13
N PHE A 65 -3.09 5.81 5.54
CA PHE A 65 -3.38 5.52 6.95
C PHE A 65 -2.56 4.35 7.47
N SER A 66 -2.35 3.30 6.66
CA SER A 66 -1.46 2.19 7.05
C SER A 66 -0.03 2.66 7.29
N ILE A 67 0.51 3.49 6.39
CA ILE A 67 1.88 4.02 6.53
C ILE A 67 2.00 4.90 7.78
N LEU A 68 1.00 5.74 8.06
CA LEU A 68 1.00 6.61 9.24
C LEU A 68 0.92 5.80 10.54
N ASP A 69 0.10 4.74 10.57
CA ASP A 69 -0.01 3.83 11.70
C ASP A 69 1.29 3.06 11.96
N ASP A 70 1.92 2.55 10.90
CA ASP A 70 3.22 1.87 11.00
C ASP A 70 4.32 2.83 11.47
N ALA A 71 4.34 4.06 10.95
CA ALA A 71 5.29 5.09 11.38
C ALA A 71 5.10 5.49 12.84
N GLN A 72 3.85 5.59 13.31
CA GLN A 72 3.54 5.87 14.72
C GLN A 72 4.04 4.76 15.64
N LYS A 73 3.80 3.48 15.28
CA LYS A 73 4.27 2.33 16.05
C LYS A 73 5.80 2.27 16.16
N GLU A 74 6.49 2.53 15.05
CA GLU A 74 7.95 2.56 15.03
C GLU A 74 8.48 3.69 15.93
N PHE A 75 7.87 4.88 15.83
CA PHE A 75 8.21 6.02 16.69
C PHE A 75 8.03 5.67 18.18
N ASP A 76 6.89 5.06 18.54
CA ASP A 76 6.60 4.67 19.92
C ASP A 76 7.60 3.62 20.42
N SER A 77 8.00 2.66 19.57
CA SER A 77 9.03 1.67 19.93
C SER A 77 10.35 2.34 20.28
N ILE A 78 10.84 3.21 19.40
CA ILE A 78 12.10 3.94 19.60
C ILE A 78 12.03 4.83 20.85
N TRP A 79 10.91 5.53 21.05
CA TRP A 79 10.72 6.40 22.21
C TRP A 79 10.79 5.63 23.53
N ASN A 80 10.14 4.47 23.59
CA ASN A 80 10.14 3.61 24.77
C ASN A 80 11.53 3.02 25.05
N GLU A 81 12.30 2.67 24.02
CA GLU A 81 13.68 2.17 24.17
C GLU A 81 14.63 3.23 24.73
N ILE A 82 14.51 4.49 24.31
CA ILE A 82 15.39 5.60 24.76
C ILE A 82 15.00 6.10 26.16
N SER A 83 13.73 5.97 26.54
CA SER A 83 13.21 6.46 27.82
C SER A 83 13.39 5.47 28.99
N THR A 84 14.10 4.36 28.76
CA THR A 84 14.46 3.33 29.76
C THR A 84 15.92 3.48 30.17
#